data_AF-A0A850LU57-F1
#
_entry.id   AF-A0A850LU57-F1
#
_cell.length_a   1.000
_cell.length_b   1.000
_cell.length_c   1.000
_cell.angle_alpha   90.00
_cell.angle_beta   90.00
_cell.angle_gamma   90.00
#
_symmetry.space_group_name_H-M   'P 1'
#
loop_
_entity.id
_entity.type
_entity.pdbx_description
1 polymer ?
#
loop_
_entity_poly.entity_id
_entity_poly.type
_entity_poly.pdbx_seq_one_letter_code
_entity_poly.pdbx_strand_id
1 'polypeptide(L)'
;MRKIPICKICAKTGVLCANCNEKLEYGEITQLDIDISNAIMELEKNFKALSDISFFKAYDIGHLIVLEVGKGDIASIIGPRGKIIRTLQDKFKKTIRVI
;
A
#
# COMPACT_ATOMS: atom_id res chain seq x y z
N MET A 1 6.42 -10.88 -9.28
CA MET A 1 6.91 -9.59 -9.84
C MET A 1 6.17 -8.49 -9.12
N ARG A 2 6.72 -8.07 -7.99
CA ARG A 2 6.24 -6.96 -7.18
C ARG A 2 5.90 -5.72 -8.00
N LYS A 3 4.70 -5.19 -7.81
CA LYS A 3 4.25 -3.90 -8.38
C LYS A 3 3.69 -3.05 -7.25
N ILE A 4 4.17 -1.82 -7.14
CA ILE A 4 3.68 -0.82 -6.18
C ILE A 4 3.53 0.50 -6.98
N PRO A 5 2.56 1.37 -6.65
CA PRO A 5 2.29 2.59 -7.43
C PRO A 5 3.48 3.55 -7.49
N ILE A 6 4.35 3.52 -6.48
CA ILE A 6 5.54 4.35 -6.36
C ILE A 6 6.85 3.55 -6.37
N CYS A 7 7.94 4.26 -6.65
CA CYS A 7 9.28 3.69 -6.67
C CYS A 7 9.71 3.16 -5.30
N LYS A 8 10.49 2.07 -5.25
CA LYS A 8 10.94 1.44 -3.99
C LYS A 8 11.68 2.41 -3.05
N ILE A 9 12.48 3.31 -3.61
CA ILE A 9 13.23 4.31 -2.85
C ILE A 9 12.24 5.30 -2.20
N CYS A 10 11.33 5.85 -3.00
CA CYS A 10 10.27 6.77 -2.60
C CYS A 10 9.43 6.17 -1.46
N ALA A 11 9.03 4.90 -1.62
CA ALA A 11 8.23 4.16 -0.65
C ALA A 11 8.97 3.89 0.67
N LYS A 12 10.31 3.86 0.63
CA LYS A 12 11.15 3.61 1.81
C LYS A 12 11.52 4.90 2.55
N THR A 13 11.71 6.00 1.82
CA THR A 13 12.11 7.30 2.38
C THR A 13 10.92 8.19 2.73
N GLY A 14 9.74 7.93 2.14
CA GLY A 14 8.59 8.82 2.21
C GLY A 14 8.74 10.09 1.36
N VAL A 15 9.82 10.21 0.58
CA VAL A 15 10.12 11.38 -0.27
C VAL A 15 9.97 10.99 -1.73
N LEU A 16 9.09 11.67 -2.46
CA LEU A 16 8.84 11.41 -3.87
C LEU A 16 9.97 11.95 -4.74
N CYS A 17 10.42 11.14 -5.70
CA CYS A 17 11.28 11.61 -6.79
C CYS A 17 10.45 12.36 -7.85
N ALA A 18 11.13 13.08 -8.76
CA ALA A 18 10.47 13.85 -9.83
C ALA A 18 9.39 13.02 -10.57
N ASN A 19 9.72 11.79 -10.98
CA ASN A 19 8.77 10.93 -11.69
C ASN A 19 7.55 10.51 -10.84
N CYS A 20 7.69 10.30 -9.52
CA CYS A 20 6.53 9.99 -8.68
C CYS A 20 5.71 11.25 -8.36
N ASN A 21 6.35 12.43 -8.29
CA ASN A 21 5.63 13.70 -8.18
C ASN A 21 4.81 13.97 -9.43
N GLU A 22 5.38 13.80 -10.63
CA GLU A 22 4.64 13.95 -11.88
C GLU A 22 3.41 13.04 -11.92
N LYS A 23 3.56 11.76 -11.55
CA LYS A 23 2.41 10.84 -11.45
C LYS A 23 1.32 11.30 -10.47
N LEU A 24 1.71 11.94 -9.37
CA LEU A 24 0.78 12.51 -8.41
C LEU A 24 0.07 13.74 -8.99
N GLU A 25 0.82 14.60 -9.67
CA GLU A 25 0.29 15.81 -10.35
C GLU A 25 -0.67 15.46 -11.49
N TYR A 26 -0.36 14.43 -12.28
CA TYR A 26 -1.23 13.91 -13.33
C TYR A 26 -2.40 13.07 -12.80
N GLY A 27 -2.47 12.80 -11.49
CA GLY A 27 -3.53 12.00 -10.88
C GLY A 27 -3.47 10.50 -11.17
N GLU A 28 -2.35 10.00 -11.68
CA GLU A 28 -2.13 8.56 -11.88
C GLU A 28 -2.09 7.82 -10.53
N ILE A 29 -1.43 8.45 -9.55
CA ILE A 29 -1.37 8.01 -8.15
C ILE A 29 -1.97 9.08 -7.23
N THR A 30 -2.43 8.67 -6.06
CA THR A 30 -3.00 9.54 -5.03
C THR A 30 -2.09 9.60 -3.79
N GLN A 31 -2.33 10.58 -2.92
CA GLN A 31 -1.66 10.62 -1.61
C GLN A 31 -1.93 9.33 -0.81
N LEU A 32 -3.13 8.76 -0.92
CA LEU A 32 -3.46 7.49 -0.28
C LEU A 32 -2.61 6.33 -0.82
N ASP A 33 -2.38 6.28 -2.13
CA ASP A 33 -1.50 5.27 -2.74
C ASP A 33 -0.09 5.35 -2.18
N ILE A 34 0.41 6.58 -2.00
CA ILE A 34 1.74 6.83 -1.44
C ILE A 34 1.80 6.40 0.02
N ASP A 35 0.84 6.82 0.84
CA ASP A 35 0.82 6.55 2.27
C ASP A 35 0.70 5.04 2.55
N ILE A 36 -0.13 4.33 1.78
CA ILE A 36 -0.28 2.88 1.90
C ILE A 36 0.97 2.16 1.42
N SER A 37 1.58 2.61 0.32
CA SER A 37 2.87 2.08 -0.13
C SER A 37 3.94 2.22 0.94
N ASN A 38 4.03 3.38 1.58
CA ASN A 38 4.96 3.63 2.69
C ASN A 38 4.69 2.70 3.88
N ALA A 39 3.43 2.54 4.27
CA ALA A 39 3.05 1.66 5.37
C ALA A 39 3.36 0.19 5.09
N ILE A 40 3.13 -0.28 3.86
CA ILE A 40 3.48 -1.63 3.42
C ILE A 40 5.00 -1.85 3.51
N MET A 41 5.80 -0.90 3.01
CA MET A 41 7.28 -0.98 3.07
C MET A 41 7.81 -1.00 4.49
N GLU A 42 7.18 -0.24 5.39
CA GLU A 42 7.51 -0.22 6.80
C GLU A 42 7.22 -1.59 7.46
N LEU A 43 6.06 -2.17 7.16
CA LEU A 43 5.65 -3.48 7.68
C LEU A 43 6.48 -4.62 7.08
N GLU A 44 6.94 -4.51 5.83
CA GLU A 44 7.79 -5.51 5.18
C GLU A 44 9.05 -5.83 6.00
N LYS A 45 9.60 -4.85 6.74
CA LYS A 45 10.74 -5.05 7.65
C LYS A 45 10.48 -6.15 8.70
N ASN A 46 9.22 -6.30 9.11
CA ASN A 46 8.78 -7.25 10.13
C ASN A 46 8.02 -8.45 9.53
N PHE A 47 7.51 -8.33 8.31
CA PHE A 47 6.66 -9.34 7.66
C PHE A 47 7.16 -9.64 6.24
N LYS A 48 7.96 -10.70 6.10
CA LYS A 48 8.50 -11.16 4.80
C LYS A 48 7.41 -11.50 3.75
N ALA A 49 6.18 -11.76 4.19
CA ALA A 49 5.04 -12.00 3.29
C ALA A 49 4.75 -10.79 2.37
N LEU A 50 5.15 -9.58 2.76
CA LEU A 50 4.97 -8.36 1.96
C LEU A 50 6.07 -8.13 0.91
N SER A 51 7.07 -9.00 0.81
CA SER A 51 8.23 -8.74 -0.04
C SER A 51 7.97 -8.86 -1.54
N ASP A 52 7.01 -9.69 -1.95
CA ASP A 52 6.64 -9.88 -3.37
C ASP A 52 5.14 -9.71 -3.60
N ILE A 53 4.54 -8.67 -3.01
CA ILE A 53 3.14 -8.32 -3.28
C ILE A 53 3.00 -7.38 -4.47
N SER A 54 1.84 -7.43 -5.11
CA SER A 54 1.40 -6.43 -6.07
C SER A 54 0.30 -5.59 -5.44
N PHE A 55 0.56 -4.31 -5.22
CA PHE A 55 -0.41 -3.29 -4.83
C PHE A 55 -0.58 -2.32 -6.00
N PHE A 56 -1.80 -2.17 -6.49
CA PHE A 56 -2.08 -1.39 -7.69
C PHE A 56 -2.65 -0.01 -7.38
N LYS A 57 -3.64 0.04 -6.48
CA LYS A 57 -4.31 1.29 -6.14
C LYS A 57 -5.10 1.17 -4.84
N ALA A 58 -5.29 2.29 -4.18
CA ALA A 58 -6.17 2.46 -3.05
C ALA A 58 -7.29 3.44 -3.36
N TYR A 59 -8.49 3.10 -2.93
CA TYR A 59 -9.68 3.91 -3.10
C TYR A 59 -10.24 4.27 -1.73
N ASP A 60 -10.39 5.57 -1.47
CA ASP A 60 -11.08 6.06 -0.28
C ASP A 60 -12.56 6.25 -0.58
N ILE A 61 -13.42 5.49 0.10
CA ILE A 61 -14.88 5.65 0.00
C ILE A 61 -15.49 6.10 1.34
N GLY A 62 -14.74 6.91 2.10
CA GLY A 62 -15.16 7.48 3.37
C GLY A 62 -14.68 6.65 4.55
N HIS A 63 -15.52 5.74 5.05
CA HIS A 63 -15.20 4.89 6.21
C HIS A 63 -14.43 3.60 5.84
N LEU A 64 -14.33 3.31 4.54
CA LEU A 64 -13.68 2.14 3.98
C LEU A 64 -12.60 2.59 2.99
N ILE A 65 -11.43 1.97 3.10
CA ILE A 65 -10.40 1.99 2.07
C ILE A 65 -10.44 0.64 1.35
N VAL A 66 -10.48 0.66 0.03
CA VAL A 66 -10.37 -0.54 -0.80
C VAL A 66 -8.97 -0.60 -1.41
N LEU A 67 -8.25 -1.70 -1.17
CA LEU A 67 -6.93 -1.97 -1.73
C LEU A 67 -7.05 -2.96 -2.88
N GLU A 68 -6.70 -2.50 -4.07
CA GLU A 68 -6.58 -3.34 -5.25
C GLU A 68 -5.20 -3.98 -5.29
N VAL A 69 -5.15 -5.31 -5.26
CA VAL A 69 -3.90 -6.07 -5.20
C VAL A 69 -3.83 -7.18 -6.25
N GLY A 70 -2.64 -7.75 -6.41
CA GLY A 70 -2.41 -8.89 -7.28
C GLY A 70 -3.20 -10.12 -6.87
N LYS A 71 -3.61 -10.90 -7.87
CA LYS A 71 -4.21 -12.22 -7.65
C LYS A 71 -3.22 -13.10 -6.90
N GLY A 72 -3.52 -13.41 -5.65
CA GLY A 72 -2.66 -14.19 -4.74
C GLY A 72 -2.08 -13.39 -3.57
N ASP A 73 -2.11 -12.05 -3.62
CA ASP A 73 -1.50 -11.19 -2.62
C ASP A 73 -2.44 -10.86 -1.45
N ILE A 74 -3.73 -11.19 -1.57
CA ILE A 74 -4.75 -10.94 -0.54
C ILE A 74 -4.32 -11.55 0.81
N ALA A 75 -3.87 -12.81 0.81
CA ALA A 75 -3.44 -13.48 2.03
C ALA A 75 -2.20 -12.80 2.66
N SER A 76 -1.29 -12.31 1.83
CA SER A 76 -0.10 -11.58 2.27
C SER A 76 -0.44 -10.24 2.92
N ILE A 77 -1.42 -9.51 2.39
CA ILE A 77 -1.90 -8.25 2.99
C ILE A 77 -2.69 -8.48 4.27
N ILE A 78 -3.50 -9.54 4.34
CA ILE A 78 -4.17 -9.92 5.59
C ILE A 78 -3.10 -10.24 6.65
N GLY A 79 -2.10 -11.03 6.27
CA GLY A 79 -0.99 -11.42 7.11
C GLY A 79 -1.37 -12.43 8.19
N PRO A 80 -0.38 -12.90 8.97
CA PRO A 80 -0.60 -13.91 10.01
C PRO A 80 -1.63 -13.43 11.04
N ARG A 81 -2.72 -14.19 11.21
CA ARG A 81 -3.84 -13.86 12.13
C ARG A 81 -4.45 -12.47 11.89
N GLY A 82 -4.36 -11.94 10.66
CA GLY A 82 -4.87 -10.61 10.34
C GLY A 82 -4.03 -9.46 10.92
N LYS A 83 -2.79 -9.72 11.37
CA LYS A 83 -1.97 -8.71 12.06
C LYS A 83 -1.61 -7.53 11.14
N ILE A 84 -1.35 -7.80 9.85
CA ILE A 84 -0.94 -6.77 8.89
C ILE A 84 -2.13 -5.87 8.58
N ILE A 85 -3.27 -6.45 8.20
CA ILE A 85 -4.48 -5.66 7.90
C ILE A 85 -4.94 -4.84 9.09
N ARG A 86 -4.92 -5.39 10.32
CA ARG A 86 -5.22 -4.63 11.54
C ARG A 86 -4.28 -3.46 11.75
N THR A 87 -2.98 -3.67 11.55
CA THR A 87 -1.98 -2.59 11.70
C THR A 87 -2.23 -1.47 10.69
N LEU A 88 -2.61 -1.81 9.45
CA LEU A 88 -3.01 -0.81 8.45
C LEU A 88 -4.30 -0.09 8.89
N GLN A 89 -5.33 -0.82 9.31
CA GLN A 89 -6.60 -0.23 9.78
C GLN A 89 -6.38 0.73 10.97
N ASP A 90 -5.53 0.35 11.92
CA ASP A 90 -5.20 1.17 13.09
C ASP A 90 -4.43 2.45 12.72
N LYS A 91 -3.56 2.37 11.70
CA LYS A 91 -2.78 3.50 11.18
C LYS A 91 -3.67 4.49 10.41
N PHE A 92 -4.57 3.99 9.57
CA PHE A 92 -5.45 4.82 8.73
C PHE A 92 -6.79 5.17 9.37
N LYS A 93 -7.10 4.63 10.56
CA LYS A 93 -8.37 4.82 11.29
C LYS A 93 -9.61 4.54 10.44
N LYS A 94 -9.50 3.59 9.51
CA LYS A 94 -10.55 3.21 8.56
C LYS A 94 -10.61 1.70 8.42
N THR A 95 -11.77 1.18 8.01
CA THR A 95 -11.85 -0.21 7.59
C THR A 95 -11.04 -0.38 6.31
N ILE A 96 -10.35 -1.49 6.14
CA ILE A 96 -9.59 -1.78 4.92
C ILE A 96 -10.10 -3.09 4.35
N ARG A 97 -10.52 -3.08 3.08
CA ARG A 97 -10.92 -4.26 2.31
C ARG A 97 -9.94 -4.46 1.17
N VAL A 98 -9.52 -5.69 0.97
CA VAL A 98 -8.58 -6.07 -0.09
C VAL A 98 -9.36 -6.80 -1.17
N ILE A 99 -9.14 -6.43 -2.43
CA ILE A 99 -9.76 -7.03 -3.62
C ILE A 99 -8.72 -7.47 -4.64
#